data_AF-A0A0R3WV36-F1
#
_entry.id   AF-A0A0R3WV36-F1
#
_cell.length_a   1.000
_cell.length_b   1.000
_cell.length_c   1.000
_cell.angle_alpha   90.00
_cell.angle_beta   90.00
_cell.angle_gamma   90.00
#
_symmetry.space_group_name_H-M   'P 1'
#
loop_
_entity.id
_entity.type
_entity.pdbx_description
1 polymer ?
#
loop_
_entity_poly.entity_id
_entity_poly.type
_entity_poly.pdbx_seq_one_letter_code
_entity_poly.pdbx_strand_id
1 'polypeptide(L)'
;MDDQDKCTPKTVDEIAKGFPFSQRFHTHGEEPHSQLRRPQIRIRTTALQERLYNEELFLVRLLSYQREDQRRIKEALVDRVEWLLQRIPIDILSYQWLQNCTISVEVRAFLAEHLFPILVLGLEHVLREADQHGLCQPSEGKTDEEKAEFEQMKVNFNPLNRLAEFLMRNNPKYDNLTGNICLTPYSRGIRQILGLLKQDLFLKSDTELAKFTAAADKRKSDFEMLKEQEERELDEKRRKLDPVFDCFRLDGRDDINAVVVQKSIQSFLQIAINLPENLMITERPVVHVEPVDENVECYIRSEFLTYTMALVRPLSMEAFDMLVEHMQRCAREYREHVNQRLKLDVLTEIAISCDKDAVGKKMDVGKVSVEDTETLFAVTNKNLR
;
A
#
# COMPACT_ATOMS: atom_id res chain seq x y z
N MET A 1 -50.13 21.38 45.28
CA MET A 1 -50.10 21.69 43.82
C MET A 1 -48.70 21.31 43.34
N ASP A 2 -48.30 20.04 43.37
CA ASP A 2 -48.93 18.83 42.78
C ASP A 2 -49.26 19.10 41.30
N ASP A 3 -48.72 18.43 40.29
CA ASP A 3 -48.10 17.10 40.23
C ASP A 3 -46.99 17.00 39.18
N GLN A 4 -46.01 16.16 39.47
CA GLN A 4 -44.99 15.65 38.55
C GLN A 4 -45.55 14.44 37.79
N ASP A 5 -45.62 14.52 36.45
CA ASP A 5 -46.02 13.38 35.62
C ASP A 5 -44.80 12.48 35.34
N LYS A 6 -44.62 11.46 36.19
CA LYS A 6 -43.67 10.36 36.00
C LYS A 6 -44.35 9.25 35.21
N CYS A 7 -43.84 9.04 34.00
CA CYS A 7 -44.21 7.93 33.12
C CYS A 7 -43.74 6.59 33.72
N THR A 8 -44.66 5.71 34.10
CA THR A 8 -44.39 4.32 34.48
C THR A 8 -44.72 3.37 33.31
N PRO A 9 -43.92 2.31 33.08
CA PRO A 9 -44.17 1.37 32.00
C PRO A 9 -45.36 0.47 32.36
N LYS A 10 -46.45 0.59 31.59
CA LYS A 10 -47.63 -0.26 31.72
C LYS A 10 -47.27 -1.70 31.31
N THR A 11 -47.45 -2.62 32.24
CA THR A 11 -47.33 -4.06 32.05
C THR A 11 -48.36 -4.54 31.03
N VAL A 12 -47.98 -5.53 30.22
CA VAL A 12 -48.74 -6.11 29.08
C VAL A 12 -50.14 -6.63 29.46
N ASP A 13 -50.42 -6.80 30.75
CA ASP A 13 -51.71 -7.27 31.29
C ASP A 13 -52.86 -6.24 31.19
N GLU A 14 -52.59 -4.94 31.02
CA GLU A 14 -53.67 -3.94 30.95
C GLU A 14 -54.31 -3.81 29.55
N ILE A 15 -53.65 -4.29 28.50
CA ILE A 15 -54.16 -4.21 27.12
C ILE A 15 -55.06 -5.42 26.79
N ALA A 16 -55.02 -6.49 27.60
CA ALA A 16 -55.78 -7.71 27.38
C ALA A 16 -57.22 -7.71 27.97
N LYS A 17 -57.74 -6.57 28.45
CA LYS A 17 -59.12 -6.47 28.98
C LYS A 17 -60.22 -6.33 27.89
N GLY A 18 -59.88 -6.55 26.62
CA GLY A 18 -60.77 -6.29 25.49
C GLY A 18 -61.33 -7.50 24.74
N PHE A 19 -61.05 -8.76 25.15
CA PHE A 19 -61.58 -9.92 24.44
C PHE A 19 -62.24 -10.94 25.38
N PRO A 20 -63.46 -11.41 25.06
CA PRO A 20 -64.21 -12.30 25.94
C PRO A 20 -63.65 -13.72 25.77
N PHE A 21 -63.50 -14.45 26.87
CA PHE A 21 -63.59 -15.92 27.01
C PHE A 21 -62.72 -16.37 28.18
N SER A 22 -63.25 -16.25 29.40
CA SER A 22 -62.97 -17.23 30.46
C SER A 22 -64.02 -17.11 31.56
N GLN A 23 -65.03 -17.96 31.50
CA GLN A 23 -66.01 -18.13 32.57
C GLN A 23 -65.31 -18.93 33.69
N ARG A 24 -64.73 -18.24 34.67
CA ARG A 24 -64.24 -18.86 35.91
C ARG A 24 -65.37 -18.88 36.93
N PHE A 25 -65.71 -20.08 37.38
CA PHE A 25 -66.58 -20.33 38.51
C PHE A 25 -65.95 -19.78 39.80
N HIS A 26 -66.75 -19.06 40.59
CA HIS A 26 -66.48 -18.77 41.99
C HIS A 26 -67.48 -19.55 42.84
N THR A 27 -66.95 -20.34 43.78
CA THR A 27 -67.68 -21.03 44.85
C THR A 27 -67.64 -20.19 46.12
N HIS A 28 -68.73 -20.05 46.88
CA HIS A 28 -68.72 -19.94 48.36
C HIS A 28 -70.12 -20.13 48.99
N GLY A 29 -70.15 -20.82 50.15
CA GLY A 29 -71.22 -20.88 51.18
C GLY A 29 -72.06 -22.18 51.19
N GLU A 30 -71.75 -23.22 52.00
CA GLU A 30 -72.20 -23.52 53.40
C GLU A 30 -73.75 -23.66 53.50
N GLU A 31 -74.45 -24.72 53.97
CA GLU A 31 -74.29 -25.94 54.82
C GLU A 31 -75.63 -26.77 54.70
N PRO A 32 -76.00 -27.85 55.45
CA PRO A 32 -75.27 -28.91 56.15
C PRO A 32 -75.77 -30.36 55.81
N HIS A 33 -75.13 -31.34 56.46
CA HIS A 33 -75.21 -32.81 56.38
C HIS A 33 -76.55 -33.51 56.02
N SER A 34 -76.50 -34.44 55.06
CA SER A 34 -76.82 -35.87 55.30
C SER A 34 -76.62 -36.76 54.06
N GLN A 35 -76.08 -37.95 54.32
CA GLN A 35 -76.01 -39.13 53.43
C GLN A 35 -75.01 -39.08 52.27
N LEU A 36 -73.76 -39.38 52.65
CA LEU A 36 -72.80 -40.10 51.83
C LEU A 36 -73.46 -41.31 51.14
N ARG A 37 -73.83 -41.16 49.88
CA ARG A 37 -73.56 -42.20 48.87
C ARG A 37 -72.71 -41.57 47.79
N ARG A 38 -71.39 -41.64 47.98
CA ARG A 38 -70.45 -41.48 46.87
C ARG A 38 -70.88 -42.49 45.81
N PRO A 39 -71.20 -42.10 44.56
CA PRO A 39 -71.14 -43.07 43.50
C PRO A 39 -69.69 -43.56 43.52
N GLN A 40 -69.50 -44.82 43.93
CA GLN A 40 -68.23 -45.50 43.72
C GLN A 40 -68.08 -45.70 42.22
N ILE A 41 -67.82 -44.62 41.49
CA ILE A 41 -67.13 -44.74 40.23
C ILE A 41 -65.73 -45.15 40.67
N ARG A 42 -65.48 -46.47 40.64
CA ARG A 42 -64.13 -46.99 40.55
C ARG A 42 -63.55 -46.41 39.27
N ILE A 43 -63.00 -45.20 39.36
CA ILE A 43 -62.14 -44.71 38.30
C ILE A 43 -60.95 -45.65 38.36
N ARG A 44 -60.88 -46.56 37.39
CA ARG A 44 -59.65 -47.28 37.11
C ARG A 44 -58.59 -46.20 36.94
N THR A 45 -57.48 -46.32 37.65
CA THR A 45 -56.33 -45.40 37.56
C THR A 45 -55.97 -45.05 36.11
N THR A 46 -56.25 -45.97 35.19
CA THR A 46 -56.15 -45.80 33.73
C THR A 46 -57.00 -44.67 33.14
N ALA A 47 -58.25 -44.43 33.57
CA ALA A 47 -59.13 -43.44 32.94
C ALA A 47 -58.78 -41.98 33.30
N LEU A 48 -58.29 -41.72 34.52
CA LEU A 48 -57.73 -40.40 34.87
C LEU A 48 -56.38 -40.18 34.21
N GLN A 49 -55.54 -41.22 34.12
CA GLN A 49 -54.26 -41.15 33.39
C GLN A 49 -54.47 -40.89 31.89
N GLU A 50 -55.44 -41.55 31.26
CA GLU A 50 -55.82 -41.30 29.87
C GLU A 50 -56.32 -39.86 29.67
N ARG A 51 -57.10 -39.34 30.61
CA ARG A 51 -57.58 -37.95 30.55
C ARG A 51 -56.42 -36.95 30.67
N LEU A 52 -55.55 -37.11 31.65
CA LEU A 52 -54.38 -36.24 31.84
C LEU A 52 -53.44 -36.31 30.64
N TYR A 53 -53.18 -37.52 30.10
CA TYR A 53 -52.39 -37.71 28.89
C TYR A 53 -53.02 -37.01 27.67
N ASN A 54 -54.34 -37.09 27.51
CA ASN A 54 -55.05 -36.41 26.42
C ASN A 54 -55.01 -34.88 26.57
N GLU A 55 -55.10 -34.36 27.81
CA GLU A 55 -54.96 -32.93 28.10
C GLU A 55 -53.53 -32.44 27.83
N GLU A 56 -52.49 -33.19 28.23
CA GLU A 56 -51.09 -32.91 27.90
C GLU A 56 -50.83 -32.94 26.39
N LEU A 57 -51.34 -33.95 25.68
CA LEU A 57 -51.21 -34.07 24.24
C LEU A 57 -51.90 -32.90 23.51
N PHE A 58 -53.06 -32.47 24.01
CA PHE A 58 -53.76 -31.29 23.48
C PHE A 58 -52.94 -30.01 23.66
N LEU A 59 -52.36 -29.78 24.84
CA LEU A 59 -51.53 -28.60 25.11
C LEU A 59 -50.24 -28.61 24.27
N VAL A 60 -49.59 -29.76 24.12
CA VAL A 60 -48.41 -29.91 23.25
C VAL A 60 -48.74 -29.59 21.80
N ARG A 61 -49.88 -30.09 21.29
CA ARG A 61 -50.36 -29.75 19.94
C ARG A 61 -50.65 -28.27 19.79
N LEU A 62 -51.35 -27.65 20.75
CA LEU A 62 -51.65 -26.21 20.72
C LEU A 62 -50.37 -25.36 20.66
N LEU A 63 -49.36 -25.68 21.49
CA LEU A 63 -48.07 -25.01 21.47
C LEU A 63 -47.32 -25.23 20.15
N SER A 64 -47.43 -26.42 19.56
CA SER A 64 -46.83 -26.69 18.25
C SER A 64 -47.47 -25.85 17.13
N TYR A 65 -48.80 -25.70 17.15
CA TYR A 65 -49.52 -24.82 16.22
C TYR A 65 -49.12 -23.35 16.41
N GLN A 66 -49.03 -22.87 17.66
CA GLN A 66 -48.59 -21.50 17.92
C GLN A 66 -47.17 -21.22 17.44
N ARG A 67 -46.25 -22.18 17.61
CA ARG A 67 -44.87 -22.07 17.09
C ARG A 67 -44.84 -22.12 15.57
N GLU A 68 -45.70 -22.92 14.96
CA GLU A 68 -45.83 -23.02 13.50
C GLU A 68 -46.38 -21.73 12.89
N ASP A 69 -47.44 -21.17 13.47
CA ASP A 69 -47.97 -19.87 13.04
C ASP A 69 -46.95 -18.75 13.23
N GLN A 70 -46.22 -18.73 14.35
CA GLN A 70 -45.12 -17.78 14.54
C GLN A 70 -44.01 -17.95 13.50
N ARG A 71 -43.69 -19.20 13.08
CA ARG A 71 -42.74 -19.45 11.99
C ARG A 71 -43.27 -18.92 10.67
N ARG A 72 -44.52 -19.24 10.30
CA ARG A 72 -45.15 -18.76 9.06
C ARG A 72 -45.22 -17.25 8.99
N ILE A 73 -45.55 -16.58 10.09
CA ILE A 73 -45.58 -15.11 10.17
C ILE A 73 -44.17 -14.54 9.96
N LYS A 74 -43.14 -15.16 10.56
CA LYS A 74 -41.74 -14.76 10.35
C LYS A 74 -41.29 -14.97 8.91
N GLU A 75 -41.60 -16.13 8.32
CA GLU A 75 -41.30 -16.46 6.91
C GLU A 75 -41.98 -15.46 5.97
N ALA A 76 -43.28 -15.20 6.14
CA ALA A 76 -43.99 -14.21 5.34
C ALA A 76 -43.45 -12.77 5.49
N LEU A 77 -42.94 -12.43 6.68
CA LEU A 77 -42.22 -11.17 6.92
C LEU A 77 -40.89 -11.13 6.17
N VAL A 78 -40.12 -12.21 6.20
CA VAL A 78 -38.85 -12.34 5.46
C VAL A 78 -39.08 -12.22 3.95
N ASP A 79 -40.05 -12.95 3.41
CA ASP A 79 -40.40 -12.90 1.97
C ASP A 79 -40.83 -11.49 1.54
N ARG A 80 -41.60 -10.80 2.40
CA ARG A 80 -42.05 -9.44 2.13
C ARG A 80 -40.91 -8.43 2.20
N VAL A 81 -39.96 -8.61 3.13
CA VAL A 81 -38.75 -7.81 3.21
C VAL A 81 -37.87 -8.06 1.99
N GLU A 82 -37.69 -9.31 1.57
CA GLU A 82 -36.90 -9.67 0.38
C GLU A 82 -37.51 -9.08 -0.89
N TRP A 83 -38.84 -9.14 -1.05
CA TRP A 83 -39.57 -8.52 -2.15
C TRP A 83 -39.40 -6.99 -2.18
N LEU A 84 -39.46 -6.33 -1.03
CA LEU A 84 -39.20 -4.89 -0.93
C LEU A 84 -37.75 -4.56 -1.26
N LEU A 85 -36.80 -5.39 -0.82
CA LEU A 85 -35.38 -5.21 -1.11
C LEU A 85 -35.07 -5.38 -2.60
N GLN A 86 -35.73 -6.31 -3.32
CA GLN A 86 -35.54 -6.48 -4.78
C GLN A 86 -35.90 -5.21 -5.59
N ARG A 87 -36.76 -4.33 -5.06
CA ARG A 87 -37.16 -3.08 -5.74
C ARG A 87 -36.15 -1.94 -5.59
N ILE A 88 -35.22 -2.04 -4.65
CA ILE A 88 -34.15 -1.06 -4.47
C ILE A 88 -33.09 -1.34 -5.54
N PRO A 89 -32.54 -0.34 -6.26
CA PRO A 89 -31.42 -0.56 -7.18
C PRO A 89 -30.13 -0.86 -6.41
N ILE A 90 -29.33 -1.81 -6.90
CA ILE A 90 -28.05 -2.19 -6.26
C ILE A 90 -27.05 -1.07 -6.52
N ASP A 91 -26.24 -0.76 -5.51
CA ASP A 91 -25.19 0.25 -5.64
C ASP A 91 -24.09 -0.25 -6.58
N ILE A 92 -23.88 0.48 -7.68
CA ILE A 92 -22.85 0.19 -8.70
C ILE A 92 -21.45 0.38 -8.11
N LEU A 93 -21.30 1.23 -7.09
CA LEU A 93 -20.01 1.56 -6.48
C LEU A 93 -19.38 0.35 -5.81
N SER A 94 -20.20 -0.48 -5.15
CA SER A 94 -19.75 -1.72 -4.52
C SER A 94 -19.07 -2.62 -5.56
N TYR A 95 -19.65 -2.73 -6.76
CA TYR A 95 -19.14 -3.54 -7.85
C TYR A 95 -17.83 -2.99 -8.39
N GLN A 96 -17.74 -1.67 -8.62
CA GLN A 96 -16.51 -1.04 -9.10
C GLN A 96 -15.34 -1.21 -8.13
N TRP A 97 -15.58 -1.05 -6.83
CA TRP A 97 -14.52 -1.12 -5.82
C TRP A 97 -13.99 -2.53 -5.60
N LEU A 98 -14.88 -3.52 -5.54
CA LEU A 98 -14.47 -4.87 -5.20
C LEU A 98 -14.16 -5.74 -6.42
N GLN A 99 -14.75 -5.49 -7.59
CA GLN A 99 -14.54 -6.33 -8.77
C GLN A 99 -13.28 -5.96 -9.56
N ASN A 100 -12.99 -4.67 -9.71
CA ASN A 100 -11.84 -4.15 -10.48
C ASN A 100 -10.58 -3.93 -9.64
N CYS A 101 -10.50 -4.51 -8.44
CA CYS A 101 -9.35 -4.36 -7.56
C CYS A 101 -8.21 -5.32 -7.93
N THR A 102 -6.97 -4.84 -7.88
CA THR A 102 -5.74 -5.65 -8.05
C THR A 102 -5.45 -6.59 -6.87
N ILE A 103 -6.22 -6.46 -5.78
CA ILE A 103 -6.07 -7.22 -4.54
C ILE A 103 -6.59 -8.66 -4.72
N SER A 104 -5.96 -9.62 -4.03
CA SER A 104 -6.35 -11.03 -4.08
C SER A 104 -7.82 -11.26 -3.71
N VAL A 105 -8.40 -12.34 -4.23
CA VAL A 105 -9.82 -12.67 -4.04
C VAL A 105 -10.12 -12.97 -2.57
N GLU A 106 -9.19 -13.63 -1.87
CA GLU A 106 -9.31 -13.99 -0.46
C GLU A 106 -9.38 -12.74 0.43
N VAL A 107 -8.48 -11.79 0.20
CA VAL A 107 -8.45 -10.53 0.97
C VAL A 107 -9.70 -9.70 0.68
N ARG A 108 -10.15 -9.66 -0.58
CA ARG A 108 -11.41 -8.98 -0.94
C ARG A 108 -12.61 -9.60 -0.24
N ALA A 109 -12.70 -10.93 -0.20
CA ALA A 109 -13.78 -11.62 0.51
C ALA A 109 -13.73 -11.33 2.01
N PHE A 110 -12.55 -11.35 2.62
CA PHE A 110 -12.35 -11.01 4.03
C PHE A 110 -12.80 -9.58 4.35
N LEU A 111 -12.43 -8.60 3.53
CA LEU A 111 -12.82 -7.20 3.71
C LEU A 111 -14.33 -7.00 3.51
N ALA A 112 -14.93 -7.65 2.51
CA ALA A 112 -16.36 -7.60 2.25
C ALA A 112 -17.18 -8.25 3.38
N GLU A 113 -16.62 -9.22 4.08
CA GLU A 113 -17.28 -9.90 5.20
C GLU A 113 -17.12 -9.17 6.53
N HIS A 114 -16.00 -8.48 6.76
CA HIS A 114 -15.66 -7.97 8.09
C HIS A 114 -15.50 -6.46 8.22
N LEU A 115 -15.23 -5.73 7.13
CA LEU A 115 -14.92 -4.30 7.21
C LEU A 115 -15.90 -3.45 6.41
N PHE A 116 -16.06 -3.75 5.12
CA PHE A 116 -16.83 -2.91 4.21
C PHE A 116 -18.28 -2.66 4.62
N PRO A 117 -19.03 -3.63 5.20
CA PRO A 117 -20.41 -3.39 5.61
C PRO A 117 -20.59 -2.21 6.58
N ILE A 118 -19.55 -1.87 7.35
CA ILE A 118 -19.62 -0.82 8.39
C ILE A 118 -18.75 0.39 8.04
N LEU A 119 -17.76 0.23 7.16
CA LEU A 119 -16.82 1.29 6.82
C LEU A 119 -17.51 2.58 6.35
N VAL A 120 -18.52 2.48 5.48
CA VAL A 120 -19.25 3.66 4.99
C VAL A 120 -20.00 4.37 6.10
N LEU A 121 -20.60 3.62 7.04
CA LEU A 121 -21.28 4.19 8.21
C LEU A 121 -20.28 4.86 9.16
N GLY A 122 -19.10 4.27 9.32
CA GLY A 122 -18.02 4.86 10.11
C GLY A 122 -17.49 6.15 9.50
N LEU A 123 -17.32 6.19 8.18
CA LEU A 123 -16.94 7.40 7.47
C LEU A 123 -18.01 8.48 7.59
N GLU A 124 -19.29 8.13 7.41
CA GLU A 124 -20.39 9.06 7.61
C GLU A 124 -20.43 9.62 9.04
N HIS A 125 -20.19 8.77 10.05
CA HIS A 125 -20.12 9.19 11.44
C HIS A 125 -18.98 10.20 11.68
N VAL A 126 -17.78 9.89 11.22
CA VAL A 126 -16.61 10.78 11.34
C VAL A 126 -16.84 12.10 10.60
N LEU A 127 -17.45 12.07 9.43
CA LEU A 127 -17.77 13.28 8.67
C LEU A 127 -18.82 14.15 9.38
N ARG A 128 -19.86 13.54 9.97
CA ARG A 128 -20.85 14.27 10.78
C ARG A 128 -20.24 14.86 12.04
N GLU A 129 -19.33 14.14 12.70
CA GLU A 129 -18.60 14.65 13.86
C GLU A 129 -17.69 15.82 13.48
N ALA A 130 -16.97 15.72 12.35
CA ALA A 130 -16.17 16.80 11.80
C ALA A 130 -17.00 18.05 11.45
N ASP A 131 -18.19 17.85 10.89
CA ASP A 131 -19.12 18.93 10.55
C ASP A 131 -19.69 19.61 11.82
N GLN A 132 -20.06 18.83 12.84
CA GLN A 132 -20.48 19.35 14.14
C GLN A 132 -19.39 20.17 14.84
N HIS A 133 -18.13 19.79 14.63
CA HIS A 133 -16.98 20.54 15.13
C HIS A 133 -16.55 21.71 14.22
N GLY A 134 -17.28 21.97 13.12
CA GLY A 134 -17.00 23.07 12.20
C GLY A 134 -15.67 22.95 11.45
N LEU A 135 -15.11 21.73 11.38
CA LEU A 135 -13.84 21.42 10.71
C LEU A 135 -13.98 21.39 9.18
N CYS A 136 -15.20 21.22 8.68
CA CYS A 136 -15.51 21.17 7.25
C CYS A 136 -15.67 22.56 6.59
N GLN A 137 -15.68 23.65 7.38
CA GLN A 137 -15.86 25.01 6.88
C GLN A 137 -14.51 25.66 6.55
N PRO A 138 -14.39 26.39 5.41
CA PRO A 138 -13.15 27.08 5.06
C PRO A 138 -12.81 28.12 6.13
N SER A 139 -11.51 28.25 6.47
CA SER A 139 -11.03 29.21 7.49
C SER A 139 -11.04 30.67 7.00
N GLU A 140 -11.42 30.90 5.74
CA GLU A 140 -11.49 32.20 5.09
C GLU A 140 -12.74 32.95 5.56
N GLY A 141 -12.59 33.72 6.64
CA GLY A 141 -13.66 34.59 7.19
C GLY A 141 -13.77 34.58 8.71
N LYS A 142 -13.00 33.76 9.42
CA LYS A 142 -13.05 33.63 10.89
C LYS A 142 -12.21 34.70 11.59
N THR A 143 -12.68 35.16 12.74
CA THR A 143 -12.01 36.11 13.63
C THR A 143 -10.75 35.47 14.22
N ASP A 144 -9.76 36.25 14.67
CA ASP A 144 -8.47 35.70 15.14
C ASP A 144 -8.61 34.78 16.38
N GLU A 145 -9.65 34.97 17.20
CA GLU A 145 -10.01 34.10 18.31
C GLU A 145 -10.60 32.75 17.83
N GLU A 146 -11.49 32.79 16.84
CA GLU A 146 -12.09 31.60 16.22
C GLU A 146 -11.06 30.76 15.45
N LYS A 147 -10.00 31.39 14.91
CA LYS A 147 -8.86 30.67 14.32
C LYS A 147 -8.05 29.92 15.38
N ALA A 148 -7.84 30.50 16.56
CA ALA A 148 -7.11 29.86 17.64
C ALA A 148 -7.87 28.65 18.21
N GLU A 149 -9.19 28.77 18.38
CA GLU A 149 -10.05 27.64 18.76
C GLU A 149 -10.13 26.57 17.66
N PHE A 150 -10.22 26.97 16.40
CA PHE A 150 -10.21 26.04 15.27
C PHE A 150 -8.92 25.22 15.18
N GLU A 151 -7.76 25.84 15.39
CA GLU A 151 -6.48 25.13 15.42
C GLU A 151 -6.38 24.17 16.62
N GLN A 152 -6.89 24.56 17.80
CA GLN A 152 -6.96 23.64 18.96
C GLN A 152 -7.90 22.45 18.71
N MET A 153 -9.06 22.70 18.09
CA MET A 153 -10.04 21.66 17.75
C MET A 153 -9.47 20.66 16.72
N LYS A 154 -8.75 21.18 15.72
CA LYS A 154 -8.09 20.42 14.67
C LYS A 154 -6.95 19.54 15.20
N VAL A 155 -6.21 20.00 16.21
CA VAL A 155 -5.17 19.20 16.89
C VAL A 155 -5.78 18.04 17.69
N ASN A 156 -6.99 18.21 18.23
CA ASN A 156 -7.67 17.18 19.04
C ASN A 156 -8.50 16.19 18.21
N PHE A 157 -8.92 16.55 17.00
CA PHE A 157 -9.72 15.69 16.13
C PHE A 157 -8.84 14.85 15.19
N ASN A 158 -8.59 13.59 15.58
CA ASN A 158 -7.95 12.62 14.70
C ASN A 158 -9.01 11.71 14.03
N PRO A 159 -9.29 11.87 12.72
CA PRO A 159 -10.34 11.12 12.04
C PRO A 159 -10.07 9.61 11.98
N LEU A 160 -8.80 9.19 12.00
CA LEU A 160 -8.44 7.77 12.01
C LEU A 160 -8.75 7.13 13.37
N ASN A 161 -8.48 7.85 14.47
CA ASN A 161 -8.82 7.35 15.80
C ASN A 161 -10.33 7.27 15.99
N ARG A 162 -11.07 8.28 15.53
CA ARG A 162 -12.55 8.27 15.59
C ARG A 162 -13.16 7.15 14.76
N LEU A 163 -12.62 6.92 13.56
CA LEU A 163 -13.04 5.79 12.73
C LEU A 163 -12.73 4.45 13.42
N ALA A 164 -11.53 4.31 14.00
CA ALA A 164 -11.15 3.09 14.72
C ALA A 164 -12.05 2.83 15.93
N GLU A 165 -12.33 3.85 16.75
CA GLU A 165 -13.28 3.77 17.87
C GLU A 165 -14.67 3.31 17.40
N PHE A 166 -15.17 3.88 16.29
CA PHE A 166 -16.45 3.51 15.72
C PHE A 166 -16.47 2.05 15.24
N LEU A 167 -15.44 1.62 14.51
CA LEU A 167 -15.33 0.26 13.99
C LEU A 167 -15.20 -0.78 15.12
N MET A 168 -14.47 -0.46 16.18
CA MET A 168 -14.33 -1.34 17.34
C MET A 168 -15.65 -1.52 18.09
N ARG A 169 -16.47 -0.47 18.19
CA ARG A 169 -17.77 -0.51 18.87
C ARG A 169 -18.85 -1.22 18.04
N ASN A 170 -18.81 -1.09 16.72
CA ASN A 170 -19.82 -1.64 15.80
C ASN A 170 -19.29 -2.85 15.02
N ASN A 171 -18.65 -3.80 15.71
CA ASN A 171 -18.08 -4.98 15.06
C ASN A 171 -19.19 -5.87 14.47
N PRO A 172 -19.15 -6.24 13.17
CA PRO A 172 -20.25 -6.97 12.54
C PRO A 172 -20.47 -8.37 13.12
N LYS A 173 -19.49 -8.92 13.85
CA LYS A 173 -19.60 -10.22 14.52
C LYS A 173 -20.42 -10.17 15.81
N TYR A 174 -20.59 -9.01 16.42
CA TYR A 174 -21.16 -8.87 17.77
C TYR A 174 -22.34 -7.88 17.84
N ASP A 175 -22.64 -7.18 16.77
CA ASP A 175 -23.62 -6.10 16.79
C ASP A 175 -25.05 -6.56 16.42
N ASN A 176 -26.02 -6.13 17.23
CA ASN A 176 -27.45 -6.34 17.01
C ASN A 176 -28.03 -5.39 15.94
N LEU A 177 -27.21 -4.49 15.39
CA LEU A 177 -27.58 -3.57 14.30
C LEU A 177 -27.85 -4.26 12.95
N THR A 178 -27.73 -5.58 12.87
CA THR A 178 -28.04 -6.42 11.71
C THR A 178 -29.45 -6.18 11.14
N GLY A 179 -30.37 -5.60 11.91
CA GLY A 179 -31.69 -5.20 11.41
C GLY A 179 -31.67 -4.03 10.41
N ASN A 180 -30.93 -2.95 10.70
CA ASN A 180 -30.97 -1.71 9.89
C ASN A 180 -29.83 -1.61 8.87
N ILE A 181 -28.64 -2.12 9.19
CA ILE A 181 -27.49 -2.09 8.26
C ILE A 181 -27.79 -2.92 7.00
N CYS A 182 -28.52 -4.02 7.17
CA CYS A 182 -28.94 -4.93 6.09
C CYS A 182 -29.97 -4.33 5.11
N LEU A 183 -30.49 -3.13 5.36
CA LEU A 183 -31.49 -2.49 4.50
C LEU A 183 -30.89 -1.46 3.53
N THR A 184 -29.59 -1.15 3.65
CA THR A 184 -28.95 -0.16 2.76
C THR A 184 -28.62 -0.74 1.37
N PRO A 185 -28.75 0.04 0.28
CA PRO A 185 -28.36 -0.40 -1.06
C PRO A 185 -26.90 -0.85 -1.14
N TYR A 186 -26.02 -0.16 -0.42
CA TYR A 186 -24.60 -0.45 -0.31
C TYR A 186 -24.32 -1.81 0.35
N SER A 187 -24.87 -2.09 1.53
CA SER A 187 -24.62 -3.37 2.23
C SER A 187 -25.13 -4.58 1.44
N ARG A 188 -26.16 -4.38 0.62
CA ARG A 188 -26.63 -5.40 -0.32
C ARG A 188 -25.67 -5.61 -1.49
N GLY A 189 -25.15 -4.54 -2.09
CA GLY A 189 -24.11 -4.63 -3.13
C GLY A 189 -22.89 -5.40 -2.63
N ILE A 190 -22.41 -5.09 -1.43
CA ILE A 190 -21.29 -5.80 -0.78
C ILE A 190 -21.61 -7.28 -0.55
N ARG A 191 -22.81 -7.63 -0.05
CA ARG A 191 -23.20 -9.04 0.16
C ARG A 191 -23.30 -9.85 -1.12
N GLN A 192 -23.82 -9.26 -2.19
CA GLN A 192 -23.87 -9.92 -3.49
C GLN A 192 -22.48 -10.22 -4.02
N ILE A 193 -21.57 -9.26 -3.92
CA ILE A 193 -20.18 -9.44 -4.35
C ILE A 193 -19.46 -10.44 -3.46
N LEU A 194 -19.71 -10.44 -2.15
CA LEU A 194 -19.20 -11.47 -1.25
C LEU A 194 -19.66 -12.87 -1.68
N GLY A 195 -20.92 -13.01 -2.13
CA GLY A 195 -21.44 -14.26 -2.69
C GLY A 195 -20.67 -14.71 -3.93
N LEU A 196 -20.42 -13.79 -4.87
CA LEU A 196 -19.62 -14.06 -6.07
C LEU A 196 -18.17 -14.43 -5.74
N LEU A 197 -17.54 -13.68 -4.83
CA LEU A 197 -16.17 -13.94 -4.38
C LEU A 197 -16.07 -15.29 -3.67
N LYS A 198 -17.06 -15.67 -2.85
CA LYS A 198 -17.10 -16.99 -2.22
C LYS A 198 -17.25 -18.08 -3.27
N GLN A 199 -18.14 -17.92 -4.26
CA GLN A 199 -18.27 -18.86 -5.38
C GLN A 199 -16.95 -19.01 -6.16
N ASP A 200 -16.27 -17.90 -6.48
CA ASP A 200 -14.96 -17.93 -7.11
C ASP A 200 -13.91 -18.65 -6.26
N LEU A 201 -13.90 -18.42 -4.94
CA LEU A 201 -12.99 -19.11 -4.01
C LEU A 201 -13.27 -20.60 -3.91
N PHE A 202 -14.54 -21.02 -3.88
CA PHE A 202 -14.94 -22.43 -3.87
C PHE A 202 -14.56 -23.12 -5.19
N LEU A 203 -14.79 -22.47 -6.33
CA LEU A 203 -14.36 -22.97 -7.63
C LEU A 203 -12.82 -23.05 -7.72
N LYS A 204 -12.13 -22.12 -7.06
CA LYS A 204 -10.66 -22.10 -6.97
C LYS A 204 -10.06 -23.04 -5.92
N SER A 205 -10.79 -23.49 -4.91
CA SER A 205 -10.24 -24.39 -3.90
C SER A 205 -10.27 -25.85 -4.35
N ASP A 206 -11.26 -26.23 -5.15
CA ASP A 206 -11.59 -27.65 -5.39
C ASP A 206 -11.20 -28.16 -6.79
N THR A 207 -10.71 -27.28 -7.69
CA THR A 207 -10.45 -27.64 -9.09
C THR A 207 -8.94 -27.66 -9.39
N GLU A 208 -8.44 -28.70 -10.08
CA GLU A 208 -7.05 -28.77 -10.57
C GLU A 208 -6.63 -27.52 -11.37
N LEU A 209 -7.57 -26.96 -12.15
CA LEU A 209 -7.38 -25.71 -12.88
C LEU A 209 -6.94 -24.54 -11.98
N ALA A 210 -7.42 -24.51 -10.74
CA ALA A 210 -7.12 -23.43 -9.82
C ALA A 210 -5.71 -23.51 -9.21
N LYS A 211 -5.19 -24.73 -9.04
CA LYS A 211 -3.77 -24.94 -8.73
C LYS A 211 -2.90 -24.43 -9.88
N PHE A 212 -3.31 -24.69 -11.13
CA PHE A 212 -2.60 -24.19 -12.31
C PHE A 212 -2.68 -22.67 -12.45
N THR A 213 -3.83 -22.03 -12.18
CA THR A 213 -3.93 -20.56 -12.21
C THR A 213 -3.14 -19.92 -11.08
N ALA A 214 -3.20 -20.46 -9.87
CA ALA A 214 -2.41 -19.93 -8.74
C ALA A 214 -0.89 -20.08 -9.00
N ALA A 215 -0.47 -21.20 -9.60
CA ALA A 215 0.92 -21.38 -10.02
C ALA A 215 1.31 -20.41 -11.15
N ALA A 216 0.41 -20.12 -12.10
CA ALA A 216 0.65 -19.15 -13.16
C ALA A 216 0.74 -17.71 -12.63
N ASP A 217 -0.15 -17.32 -11.72
CA ASP A 217 -0.14 -16.01 -11.07
C ASP A 217 1.11 -15.81 -10.22
N LYS A 218 1.54 -16.86 -9.48
CA LYS A 218 2.80 -16.83 -8.74
C LYS A 218 4.00 -16.64 -9.68
N ARG A 219 4.07 -17.39 -10.78
CA ARG A 219 5.15 -17.22 -11.78
C ARG A 219 5.16 -15.81 -12.37
N LYS A 220 3.99 -15.23 -12.61
CA LYS A 220 3.88 -13.85 -13.10
C LYS A 220 4.41 -12.85 -12.06
N SER A 221 4.01 -13.01 -10.80
CA SER A 221 4.50 -12.17 -9.70
C SER A 221 6.01 -12.32 -9.50
N ASP A 222 6.55 -13.55 -9.55
CA ASP A 222 7.99 -13.82 -9.43
C ASP A 222 8.76 -13.15 -10.59
N PHE A 223 8.21 -13.19 -11.81
CA PHE A 223 8.79 -12.53 -12.98
C PHE A 223 8.77 -11.00 -12.86
N GLU A 224 7.67 -10.42 -12.38
CA GLU A 224 7.56 -8.99 -12.12
C GLU A 224 8.57 -8.54 -11.06
N MET A 225 8.72 -9.29 -9.97
CA MET A 225 9.71 -9.03 -8.92
C MET A 225 11.15 -9.06 -9.46
N LEU A 226 11.49 -10.03 -10.30
CA LEU A 226 12.81 -10.12 -10.93
C LEU A 226 13.07 -8.94 -11.86
N LYS A 227 12.08 -8.55 -12.66
CA LYS A 227 12.18 -7.40 -13.56
C LYS A 227 12.38 -6.10 -12.78
N GLU A 228 11.63 -5.91 -11.69
CA GLU A 228 11.72 -4.75 -10.82
C GLU A 228 13.06 -4.70 -10.04
N GLN A 229 13.66 -5.86 -9.77
CA GLN A 229 15.02 -5.95 -9.26
C GLN A 229 16.07 -5.57 -10.32
N GLU A 230 15.96 -6.09 -11.55
CA GLU A 230 16.86 -5.74 -12.66
C GLU A 230 16.82 -4.23 -12.96
N GLU A 231 15.64 -3.62 -13.00
CA GLU A 231 15.48 -2.18 -13.20
C GLU A 231 16.14 -1.37 -12.06
N ARG A 232 15.98 -1.79 -10.80
CA ARG A 232 16.65 -1.16 -9.65
C ARG A 232 18.17 -1.25 -9.73
N GLU A 233 18.71 -2.41 -10.11
CA GLU A 233 20.15 -2.61 -10.28
C GLU A 233 20.72 -1.74 -11.41
N LEU A 234 20.00 -1.60 -12.53
CA LEU A 234 20.41 -0.73 -13.64
C LEU A 234 20.38 0.75 -13.26
N ASP A 235 19.39 1.18 -12.48
CA ASP A 235 19.32 2.54 -11.96
C ASP A 235 20.46 2.84 -10.98
N GLU A 236 20.82 1.89 -10.13
CA GLU A 236 21.95 2.04 -9.20
C GLU A 236 23.28 2.15 -9.98
N LYS A 237 23.50 1.29 -10.97
CA LYS A 237 24.66 1.35 -11.87
C LYS A 237 24.78 2.71 -12.55
N ARG A 238 23.66 3.24 -13.07
CA ARG A 238 23.63 4.57 -13.70
C ARG A 238 24.05 5.67 -12.73
N ARG A 239 23.52 5.68 -11.49
CA ARG A 239 23.88 6.67 -10.47
C ARG A 239 25.36 6.61 -10.08
N LYS A 240 25.96 5.41 -10.03
CA LYS A 240 27.38 5.22 -9.71
C LYS A 240 28.31 5.62 -10.86
N LEU A 241 27.85 5.58 -12.12
CA LEU A 241 28.65 6.00 -13.28
C LEU A 241 28.75 7.53 -13.44
N ASP A 242 27.73 8.27 -13.02
CA ASP A 242 27.73 9.73 -13.08
C ASP A 242 28.98 10.41 -12.46
N PRO A 243 29.41 10.09 -11.23
CA PRO A 243 30.62 10.67 -10.66
C PRO A 243 31.92 10.17 -11.33
N VAL A 244 31.89 9.02 -12.01
CA VAL A 244 33.06 8.51 -12.75
C VAL A 244 33.35 9.38 -13.95
N PHE A 245 32.31 9.89 -14.65
CA PHE A 245 32.48 10.88 -15.71
C PHE A 245 33.25 12.09 -15.18
N ASP A 246 32.82 12.64 -14.05
CA ASP A 246 33.47 13.80 -13.45
C ASP A 246 34.90 13.54 -13.00
N CYS A 247 35.35 12.29 -12.91
CA CYS A 247 36.73 11.91 -12.60
C CYS A 247 37.66 11.93 -13.82
N PHE A 248 37.16 11.72 -15.04
CA PHE A 248 37.97 11.78 -16.27
C PHE A 248 38.01 13.18 -16.90
N ARG A 249 37.11 14.08 -16.49
CA ARG A 249 37.06 15.46 -16.98
C ARG A 249 38.34 16.24 -16.67
N LEU A 250 38.85 17.03 -17.60
CA LEU A 250 39.99 17.94 -17.37
C LEU A 250 39.48 19.35 -17.04
N ASP A 251 40.27 20.15 -16.33
CA ASP A 251 39.86 21.50 -15.93
C ASP A 251 39.58 22.38 -17.16
N GLY A 252 38.38 22.96 -17.21
CA GLY A 252 37.94 23.83 -18.32
C GLY A 252 37.37 23.13 -19.55
N ARG A 253 37.17 21.81 -19.52
CA ARG A 253 36.49 21.05 -20.59
C ARG A 253 35.22 20.37 -20.09
N ASP A 254 34.17 20.35 -20.93
CA ASP A 254 32.91 19.65 -20.66
C ASP A 254 32.87 18.24 -21.26
N ASP A 255 33.88 17.90 -22.05
CA ASP A 255 34.05 16.64 -22.78
C ASP A 255 35.22 15.82 -22.22
N ILE A 256 35.18 14.51 -22.47
CA ILE A 256 36.18 13.56 -21.96
C ILE A 256 36.80 12.80 -23.11
N ASN A 257 38.11 12.59 -23.06
CA ASN A 257 38.81 11.81 -24.08
C ASN A 257 38.29 10.36 -24.14
N ALA A 258 37.72 9.99 -25.30
CA ALA A 258 37.08 8.70 -25.49
C ALA A 258 38.07 7.53 -25.42
N VAL A 259 39.29 7.74 -25.95
CA VAL A 259 40.35 6.72 -26.00
C VAL A 259 40.74 6.29 -24.59
N VAL A 260 40.85 7.23 -23.65
CA VAL A 260 41.24 6.94 -22.27
C VAL A 260 40.18 6.10 -21.56
N VAL A 261 38.91 6.47 -21.73
CA VAL A 261 37.77 5.72 -21.15
C VAL A 261 37.73 4.30 -21.72
N GLN A 262 37.79 4.16 -23.04
CA GLN A 262 37.79 2.86 -23.70
C GLN A 262 38.98 2.00 -23.26
N LYS A 263 40.19 2.57 -23.17
CA LYS A 263 41.39 1.86 -22.72
C LYS A 263 41.29 1.44 -21.25
N SER A 264 40.69 2.25 -20.39
CA SER A 264 40.49 1.89 -18.98
C SER A 264 39.54 0.69 -18.83
N ILE A 265 38.44 0.66 -19.60
CA ILE A 265 37.50 -0.46 -19.59
C ILE A 265 38.15 -1.71 -20.20
N GLN A 266 38.88 -1.56 -21.31
CA GLN A 266 39.60 -2.66 -21.95
C GLN A 266 40.65 -3.27 -21.02
N SER A 267 41.39 -2.43 -20.28
CA SER A 267 42.36 -2.84 -19.25
C SER A 267 41.69 -3.66 -18.16
N PHE A 268 40.56 -3.19 -17.62
CA PHE A 268 39.80 -3.94 -16.62
C PHE A 268 39.33 -5.29 -17.15
N LEU A 269 38.77 -5.34 -18.36
CA LEU A 269 38.29 -6.58 -18.96
C LEU A 269 39.44 -7.57 -19.20
N GLN A 270 40.62 -7.09 -19.63
CA GLN A 270 41.81 -7.94 -19.77
C GLN A 270 42.29 -8.52 -18.44
N ILE A 271 42.18 -7.74 -17.36
CA ILE A 271 42.49 -8.22 -15.99
C ILE A 271 41.41 -9.20 -15.52
N ALA A 272 40.14 -8.93 -15.79
CA ALA A 272 39.00 -9.75 -15.40
C ALA A 272 38.93 -11.10 -16.14
N ILE A 273 39.49 -11.21 -17.34
CA ILE A 273 39.64 -12.49 -18.06
C ILE A 273 40.57 -13.47 -17.30
N ASN A 274 41.43 -12.98 -16.39
CA ASN A 274 42.30 -13.82 -15.55
C ASN A 274 41.68 -14.12 -14.16
N LEU A 275 40.40 -13.80 -13.95
CA LEU A 275 39.70 -13.97 -12.67
C LEU A 275 39.04 -15.36 -12.60
N PRO A 276 39.01 -16.05 -11.43
CA PRO A 276 38.49 -17.40 -11.30
C PRO A 276 37.03 -17.53 -11.81
N GLU A 277 36.70 -18.71 -12.37
CA GLU A 277 35.43 -19.06 -13.03
C GLU A 277 34.14 -18.66 -12.27
N ASN A 278 34.23 -18.46 -10.96
CA ASN A 278 33.12 -18.01 -10.10
C ASN A 278 32.67 -16.56 -10.36
N LEU A 279 33.49 -15.76 -11.05
CA LEU A 279 33.18 -14.38 -11.47
C LEU A 279 32.96 -14.26 -12.99
N MET A 280 32.92 -15.40 -13.71
CA MET A 280 32.57 -15.44 -15.13
C MET A 280 31.06 -15.24 -15.29
N ILE A 281 30.72 -13.98 -15.44
CA ILE A 281 29.37 -13.48 -15.65
C ILE A 281 28.87 -13.98 -17.02
N THR A 282 27.94 -14.94 -16.99
CA THR A 282 27.04 -15.40 -18.08
C THR A 282 27.66 -16.05 -19.34
N GLU A 283 26.94 -17.05 -19.87
CA GLU A 283 27.24 -17.95 -21.02
C GLU A 283 27.50 -17.28 -22.38
N ARG A 284 27.56 -15.95 -22.48
CA ARG A 284 27.89 -15.26 -23.73
C ARG A 284 29.23 -14.54 -23.57
N PRO A 285 30.27 -14.96 -24.30
CA PRO A 285 31.48 -14.16 -24.37
C PRO A 285 31.10 -12.82 -24.98
N VAL A 286 31.16 -11.73 -24.20
CA VAL A 286 31.09 -10.38 -24.74
C VAL A 286 32.45 -10.10 -25.37
N VAL A 287 32.71 -10.76 -26.48
CA VAL A 287 33.78 -10.43 -27.41
C VAL A 287 33.14 -10.34 -28.79
N HIS A 288 32.40 -9.25 -28.99
CA HIS A 288 32.50 -8.51 -30.24
C HIS A 288 32.15 -7.04 -29.95
N VAL A 289 33.09 -6.34 -29.31
CA VAL A 289 33.18 -4.90 -29.51
C VAL A 289 33.83 -4.78 -30.88
N GLU A 290 33.07 -4.37 -31.90
CA GLU A 290 33.66 -3.92 -33.16
C GLU A 290 34.80 -2.95 -32.83
N PRO A 291 35.95 -3.04 -33.51
CA PRO A 291 37.02 -2.09 -33.29
C PRO A 291 36.46 -0.70 -33.52
N VAL A 292 36.54 0.12 -32.46
CA VAL A 292 36.75 1.56 -32.47
C VAL A 292 36.13 2.23 -33.69
N ASP A 293 35.01 2.93 -33.48
CA ASP A 293 34.70 4.04 -34.39
C ASP A 293 35.86 5.02 -34.21
N GLU A 294 36.84 4.99 -35.12
CA GLU A 294 38.07 5.80 -35.14
C GLU A 294 37.76 7.31 -35.18
N ASN A 295 36.47 7.68 -35.16
CA ASN A 295 35.93 9.00 -35.37
C ASN A 295 35.48 9.72 -34.08
N VAL A 296 35.47 9.07 -32.90
CA VAL A 296 35.04 9.72 -31.64
C VAL A 296 36.26 10.09 -30.80
N GLU A 297 36.68 11.36 -30.88
CA GLU A 297 37.79 11.88 -30.08
C GLU A 297 37.38 12.09 -28.61
N CYS A 298 36.12 12.49 -28.38
CA CYS A 298 35.62 12.85 -27.06
C CYS A 298 34.18 12.37 -26.83
N TYR A 299 33.83 12.06 -25.57
CA TYR A 299 32.48 11.74 -25.12
C TYR A 299 31.84 12.91 -24.37
N ILE A 300 30.60 13.21 -24.75
CA ILE A 300 29.67 14.00 -23.92
C ILE A 300 29.06 13.09 -22.84
N ARG A 301 28.58 13.65 -21.72
CA ARG A 301 28.01 12.90 -20.58
C ARG A 301 26.99 11.83 -21.00
N SER A 302 26.09 12.15 -21.92
CA SER A 302 25.09 11.22 -22.45
C SER A 302 25.72 10.05 -23.20
N GLU A 303 26.73 10.30 -24.03
CA GLU A 303 27.40 9.30 -24.85
C GLU A 303 28.21 8.34 -23.98
N PHE A 304 28.93 8.88 -22.99
CA PHE A 304 29.63 8.10 -21.97
C PHE A 304 28.67 7.15 -21.25
N LEU A 305 27.55 7.67 -20.74
CA LEU A 305 26.54 6.85 -20.06
C LEU A 305 25.99 5.76 -20.98
N THR A 306 25.67 6.07 -22.23
CA THR A 306 25.14 5.06 -23.17
C THR A 306 26.16 3.97 -23.48
N TYR A 307 27.42 4.34 -23.73
CA TYR A 307 28.50 3.41 -24.04
C TYR A 307 28.82 2.50 -22.85
N THR A 308 29.06 3.09 -21.69
CA THR A 308 29.43 2.33 -20.49
C THR A 308 28.27 1.47 -19.98
N MET A 309 27.02 1.95 -20.04
CA MET A 309 25.86 1.14 -19.64
C MET A 309 25.66 -0.09 -20.53
N ALA A 310 25.95 0.00 -21.83
CA ALA A 310 25.87 -1.15 -22.73
C ALA A 310 26.84 -2.28 -22.32
N LEU A 311 28.02 -1.90 -21.81
CA LEU A 311 29.05 -2.84 -21.35
C LEU A 311 28.80 -3.37 -19.94
N VAL A 312 28.22 -2.54 -19.07
CA VAL A 312 27.99 -2.86 -17.66
C VAL A 312 26.68 -3.61 -17.41
N ARG A 313 25.71 -3.53 -18.33
CA ARG A 313 24.42 -4.22 -18.22
C ARG A 313 24.55 -5.70 -17.80
N PRO A 314 25.38 -6.54 -18.44
CA PRO A 314 25.51 -7.93 -18.06
C PRO A 314 26.25 -8.15 -16.73
N LEU A 315 27.03 -7.19 -16.24
CA LEU A 315 27.89 -7.38 -15.06
C LEU A 315 27.08 -7.55 -13.76
N SER A 316 27.55 -8.40 -12.85
CA SER A 316 27.04 -8.38 -11.46
C SER A 316 27.40 -7.07 -10.77
N MET A 317 26.67 -6.69 -9.72
CA MET A 317 26.97 -5.47 -8.95
C MET A 317 28.39 -5.48 -8.36
N GLU A 318 28.87 -6.64 -7.91
CA GLU A 318 30.23 -6.79 -7.38
C GLU A 318 31.32 -6.51 -8.43
N ALA A 319 31.17 -7.07 -9.64
CA ALA A 319 32.10 -6.83 -10.73
C ALA A 319 32.03 -5.39 -11.25
N PHE A 320 30.83 -4.80 -11.22
CA PHE A 320 30.64 -3.40 -11.55
C PHE A 320 31.34 -2.46 -10.57
N ASP A 321 31.22 -2.69 -9.26
CA ASP A 321 31.88 -1.86 -8.25
C ASP A 321 33.42 -1.92 -8.40
N MET A 322 33.98 -3.10 -8.72
CA MET A 322 35.41 -3.25 -9.06
C MET A 322 35.80 -2.48 -10.34
N LEU A 323 34.95 -2.48 -11.37
CA LEU A 323 35.18 -1.71 -12.60
C LEU A 323 35.17 -0.21 -12.32
N VAL A 324 34.21 0.27 -11.52
CA VAL A 324 34.10 1.68 -11.14
C VAL A 324 35.36 2.13 -10.40
N GLU A 325 35.85 1.35 -9.45
CA GLU A 325 37.09 1.64 -8.73
C GLU A 325 38.30 1.69 -9.66
N HIS A 326 38.41 0.73 -10.58
CA HIS A 326 39.48 0.70 -11.59
C HIS A 326 39.45 1.94 -12.48
N MET A 327 38.27 2.29 -13.00
CA MET A 327 38.08 3.46 -13.84
C MET A 327 38.45 4.75 -13.11
N GLN A 328 38.03 4.91 -11.85
CA GLN A 328 38.42 6.07 -11.04
C GLN A 328 39.94 6.15 -10.84
N ARG A 329 40.62 5.01 -10.67
CA ARG A 329 42.08 4.97 -10.57
C ARG A 329 42.76 5.39 -11.87
N CYS A 330 42.33 4.83 -13.01
CA CYS A 330 42.84 5.22 -14.33
C CYS A 330 42.61 6.72 -14.61
N ALA A 331 41.47 7.26 -14.18
CA ALA A 331 41.16 8.67 -14.33
C ALA A 331 42.13 9.57 -13.56
N ARG A 332 42.49 9.19 -12.32
CA ARG A 332 43.50 9.91 -11.52
C ARG A 332 44.87 9.89 -12.19
N GLU A 333 45.32 8.71 -12.61
CA GLU A 333 46.62 8.55 -13.30
C GLU A 333 46.67 9.35 -14.60
N TYR A 334 45.57 9.36 -15.36
CA TYR A 334 45.45 10.16 -16.57
C TYR A 334 45.58 11.66 -16.28
N ARG A 335 44.85 12.18 -15.28
CA ARG A 335 44.94 13.60 -14.88
C ARG A 335 46.35 13.98 -14.43
N GLU A 336 46.98 13.15 -13.61
CA GLU A 336 48.34 13.38 -13.15
C GLU A 336 49.33 13.42 -14.32
N HIS A 337 49.19 12.50 -15.28
CA HIS A 337 50.02 12.45 -16.48
C HIS A 337 49.84 13.71 -17.35
N VAL A 338 48.59 14.14 -17.59
CA VAL A 338 48.32 15.38 -18.34
C VAL A 338 48.90 16.60 -17.62
N ASN A 339 48.72 16.70 -16.30
CA ASN A 339 49.26 17.81 -15.50
C ASN A 339 50.79 17.83 -15.51
N GLN A 340 51.44 16.68 -15.43
CA GLN A 340 52.90 16.58 -15.56
C GLN A 340 53.37 17.00 -16.95
N ARG A 341 52.64 16.60 -18.00
CA ARG A 341 52.94 16.98 -19.38
C ARG A 341 52.84 18.48 -19.60
N LEU A 342 51.75 19.11 -19.14
CA LEU A 342 51.57 20.57 -19.21
C LEU A 342 52.70 21.33 -18.51
N LYS A 343 53.13 20.86 -17.33
CA LYS A 343 54.28 21.45 -16.61
C LYS A 343 55.58 21.35 -17.41
N LEU A 344 55.82 20.21 -18.05
CA LEU A 344 57.00 20.01 -18.89
C LEU A 344 56.94 20.90 -20.14
N ASP A 345 55.77 21.04 -20.77
CA ASP A 345 55.61 21.89 -21.96
C ASP A 345 55.93 23.36 -21.61
N VAL A 346 55.41 23.88 -20.49
CA VAL A 346 55.75 25.22 -19.98
C VAL A 346 57.25 25.35 -19.71
N LEU A 347 57.87 24.35 -19.09
CA LEU A 347 59.33 24.35 -18.86
C LEU A 347 60.12 24.36 -20.17
N THR A 348 59.67 23.62 -21.19
CA THR A 348 60.32 23.64 -22.51
C THR A 348 60.16 24.97 -23.21
N GLU A 349 58.99 25.63 -23.09
CA GLU A 349 58.76 26.95 -23.66
C GLU A 349 59.67 28.00 -23.00
N ILE A 350 59.78 27.96 -21.67
CA ILE A 350 60.72 28.81 -20.92
C ILE A 350 62.16 28.52 -21.36
N ALA A 351 62.57 27.25 -21.46
CA ALA A 351 63.92 26.89 -21.90
C ALA A 351 64.23 27.40 -23.32
N ILE A 352 63.28 27.26 -24.26
CA ILE A 352 63.40 27.79 -25.62
C ILE A 352 63.50 29.32 -25.61
N SER A 353 62.72 30.01 -24.77
CA SER A 353 62.78 31.47 -24.66
C SER A 353 64.13 31.96 -24.13
N CYS A 354 64.67 31.29 -23.09
CA CYS A 354 65.98 31.59 -22.54
C CYS A 354 67.12 31.35 -23.55
N ASP A 355 67.02 30.29 -24.36
CA ASP A 355 68.03 29.98 -25.38
C ASP A 355 68.04 31.02 -26.52
N LYS A 356 66.86 31.51 -26.93
CA LYS A 356 66.75 32.62 -27.90
C LYS A 356 67.40 33.90 -27.39
N ASP A 357 67.24 34.22 -26.10
CA ASP A 357 67.87 35.40 -25.48
C ASP A 357 69.39 35.23 -25.32
N ALA A 358 69.88 34.01 -25.12
CA ALA A 358 71.30 33.69 -25.08
C ALA A 358 71.99 33.82 -26.46
N VAL A 359 71.27 33.51 -27.54
CA VAL A 359 71.75 33.71 -28.92
C VAL A 359 71.68 35.19 -29.33
N GLY A 360 70.67 35.95 -28.87
CA GLY A 360 70.57 37.40 -29.10
C GLY A 360 71.72 38.21 -28.47
N LYS A 361 72.22 37.78 -27.30
CA LYS A 361 73.37 38.41 -26.62
C LYS A 361 74.75 38.12 -27.25
N LYS A 362 74.85 37.25 -28.25
CA LYS A 362 76.10 37.02 -29.01
C LYS A 362 76.28 37.94 -30.22
N MET A 363 75.33 38.84 -30.51
CA MET A 363 75.48 39.87 -31.55
C MET A 363 75.67 41.30 -31.02
N ASP A 364 75.82 41.53 -29.72
CA ASP A 364 76.27 42.83 -29.21
C ASP A 364 77.38 42.67 -28.17
N VAL A 365 78.62 42.74 -28.67
CA VAL A 365 79.77 43.15 -27.85
C VAL A 365 79.56 44.63 -27.52
N GLY A 366 78.92 44.91 -26.37
CA GLY A 366 78.71 46.29 -25.95
C GLY A 366 77.91 46.48 -24.68
N LYS A 367 78.59 46.35 -23.53
CA LYS A 367 78.22 46.83 -22.18
C LYS A 367 77.09 46.09 -21.43
N VAL A 368 77.51 45.59 -20.27
CA VAL A 368 76.73 45.10 -19.13
C VAL A 368 75.83 46.21 -18.55
N SER A 369 74.60 45.87 -18.16
CA SER A 369 74.03 46.34 -16.89
C SER A 369 73.24 45.21 -16.24
N VAL A 370 73.46 45.05 -14.94
CA VAL A 370 72.90 44.05 -14.04
C VAL A 370 71.77 44.75 -13.30
N GLU A 371 70.53 44.64 -13.78
CA GLU A 371 69.36 45.17 -13.05
C GLU A 371 68.01 44.52 -13.44
N ASP A 372 67.91 43.78 -14.56
CA ASP A 372 66.61 43.29 -15.06
C ASP A 372 66.22 41.87 -14.62
N THR A 373 67.00 41.18 -13.78
CA THR A 373 66.69 39.80 -13.35
C THR A 373 65.80 39.71 -12.12
N GLU A 374 65.56 40.80 -11.39
CA GLU A 374 64.73 40.78 -10.17
C GLU A 374 63.23 41.06 -10.42
N THR A 375 62.87 41.64 -11.56
CA THR A 375 61.46 41.99 -11.87
C THR A 375 60.66 40.84 -12.47
N LEU A 376 61.30 39.84 -13.09
CA LEU A 376 60.62 38.67 -13.67
C LEU A 376 60.22 37.60 -12.64
N PHE A 377 60.87 37.54 -11.48
CA PHE A 377 60.50 36.63 -10.39
C PHE A 377 59.29 37.12 -9.55
N ALA A 378 58.93 38.40 -9.64
CA ALA A 378 57.84 38.97 -8.86
C ALA A 378 56.45 38.83 -9.53
N VAL A 379 56.38 38.62 -10.85
CA VAL A 379 55.11 38.57 -11.60
C VAL A 379 54.52 37.16 -11.67
N THR A 380 55.36 36.12 -11.66
CA THR A 380 54.91 34.71 -11.76
C THR A 380 54.26 34.17 -10.49
N ASN A 381 54.46 34.80 -9.33
CA ASN A 381 53.90 34.36 -8.05
C ASN A 381 52.48 34.88 -7.73
N LYS A 382 51.88 35.71 -8.60
CA LYS A 382 50.50 36.21 -8.41
C LYS A 382 49.41 35.42 -9.14
N ASN A 383 49.78 34.52 -10.06
CA ASN A 383 48.81 33.74 -10.86
C ASN A 383 48.62 32.29 -10.39
N LEU A 384 49.05 31.97 -9.16
CA LEU A 384 49.01 30.62 -8.57
C LEU A 384 48.30 30.58 -7.21
N ARG A 385 47.25 31.40 -7.02
CA ARG A 385 46.31 31.26 -5.89
C ARG A 385 44.89 31.05 -6.37
#